data_AF-A0A1G4BA73-F1
#
_entry.id   AF-A0A1G4BA73-F1
#
_cell.length_a   1.000
_cell.length_b   1.000
_cell.length_c   1.000
_cell.angle_alpha   90.00
_cell.angle_beta   90.00
_cell.angle_gamma   90.00
#
_symmetry.space_group_name_H-M   'P 1'
#
loop_
_entity.id
_entity.type
_entity.pdbx_description
1 polymer ?
#
loop_
_entity_poly.entity_id
_entity_poly.type
_entity_poly.pdbx_seq_one_letter_code
_entity_poly.pdbx_strand_id
1 'polypeptide(L)'
;MAAAAFLKTLVLAFLLIQGAQSKDHSSHNCCLLTVEGWVPRNDWTEAVCTERYGSVANFDGVKCIRKPGNEISGDDFFAACKLKGRLDGYAQWERGSGYRGTCS
;
A
#
# COMPACT_ATOMS: atom_id res chain seq x y z
N MET A 1 -27.15 31.82 -29.90
CA MET A 1 -26.06 31.78 -28.90
C MET A 1 -26.22 30.52 -28.04
N ALA A 2 -25.71 29.37 -28.50
CA ALA A 2 -25.94 28.07 -27.84
C ALA A 2 -24.64 27.25 -27.66
N ALA A 3 -23.47 27.88 -27.77
CA ALA A 3 -22.18 27.20 -27.67
C ALA A 3 -21.54 27.27 -26.26
N ALA A 4 -21.96 28.22 -25.41
CA ALA A 4 -21.30 28.48 -24.13
C ALA A 4 -21.73 27.55 -22.98
N ALA A 5 -22.89 26.89 -23.09
CA ALA A 5 -23.41 26.00 -22.04
C ALA A 5 -22.78 24.61 -22.08
N PHE A 6 -22.45 24.09 -23.28
CA PHE A 6 -21.90 22.75 -23.48
C PHE A 6 -20.45 22.61 -22.99
N LEU A 7 -19.62 23.66 -23.13
CA LEU A 7 -18.22 23.61 -22.67
C LEU A 7 -18.11 23.57 -21.13
N LYS A 8 -19.00 24.25 -20.42
CA LYS A 8 -18.96 24.34 -18.95
C LYS A 8 -19.32 23.01 -18.27
N THR A 9 -20.19 22.21 -18.89
CA THR A 9 -20.59 20.90 -18.35
C THR A 9 -19.52 19.84 -18.53
N LEU A 10 -18.76 19.87 -19.64
CA LEU A 10 -17.68 18.90 -19.89
C LEU A 10 -16.51 19.07 -18.92
N VAL A 11 -16.13 20.30 -18.60
CA VAL A 11 -15.02 20.59 -17.68
C VAL A 11 -15.33 20.15 -16.25
N LEU A 12 -16.58 20.33 -15.80
CA LEU A 12 -17.02 19.87 -14.49
C LEU A 12 -17.02 18.33 -14.40
N ALA A 13 -17.44 17.64 -15.47
CA ALA A 13 -17.39 16.18 -15.53
C ALA A 13 -15.94 15.64 -15.51
N PHE A 14 -15.00 16.30 -16.19
CA PHE A 14 -13.58 15.91 -16.16
C PHE A 14 -12.93 16.14 -14.78
N LEU A 15 -13.28 17.22 -14.08
CA LEU A 15 -12.77 17.51 -12.73
C LEU A 15 -13.30 16.53 -11.66
N LEU A 16 -14.51 15.99 -11.84
CA LEU A 16 -15.08 15.00 -10.92
C LEU A 16 -14.49 13.59 -11.08
N ILE A 17 -13.95 13.25 -12.26
CA ILE A 17 -13.39 11.92 -12.53
C ILE A 17 -12.00 11.74 -11.88
N GLN A 18 -11.27 12.82 -11.57
CA GLN A 18 -9.91 12.75 -11.05
C GLN A 18 -9.81 12.46 -9.53
N GLY A 19 -10.92 12.46 -8.80
CA GLY A 19 -10.93 12.31 -7.33
C GLY A 19 -11.01 10.88 -6.79
N ALA A 20 -11.23 9.88 -7.64
CA ALA A 20 -11.51 8.50 -7.21
C ALA A 20 -10.44 7.50 -7.63
N GLN A 21 -9.15 7.84 -7.52
CA GLN A 21 -8.14 6.79 -7.46
C GLN A 21 -8.16 6.18 -6.06
N SER A 22 -8.98 5.15 -5.85
CA SER A 22 -8.81 4.29 -4.68
C SER A 22 -7.37 3.78 -4.69
N LYS A 23 -6.64 3.94 -3.58
CA LYS A 23 -5.31 3.35 -3.44
C LYS A 23 -5.43 1.86 -3.79
N ASP A 24 -4.61 1.40 -4.72
CA ASP A 24 -4.59 -0.02 -5.09
C ASP A 24 -3.99 -0.82 -3.94
N HIS A 25 -4.88 -1.43 -3.14
CA HIS A 25 -4.55 -2.29 -2.00
C HIS A 25 -4.33 -3.75 -2.44
N SER A 26 -3.99 -4.00 -3.70
CA SER A 26 -3.69 -5.36 -4.16
C SER A 26 -2.33 -5.89 -3.69
N SER A 27 -1.44 -5.01 -3.24
CA SER A 27 -0.10 -5.39 -2.78
C SER A 27 0.46 -4.48 -1.70
N HIS A 28 1.17 -5.08 -0.75
CA HIS A 28 1.71 -4.41 0.43
C HIS A 28 3.17 -4.79 0.67
N ASN A 29 3.91 -3.92 1.34
CA ASN A 29 5.27 -4.16 1.78
C ASN A 29 5.52 -3.50 3.13
N CYS A 30 6.41 -4.07 3.94
CA CYS A 30 6.86 -3.46 5.17
C CYS A 30 7.93 -2.39 4.88
N CYS A 31 7.98 -1.37 5.73
CA CYS A 31 8.86 -0.22 5.56
C CYS A 31 9.57 0.13 6.87
N LEU A 32 10.79 0.62 6.74
CA LEU A 32 11.61 1.13 7.83
C LEU A 32 12.08 2.55 7.50
N LEU A 33 11.92 3.48 8.43
CA LEU A 33 12.52 4.80 8.36
C LEU A 33 14.00 4.69 8.76
N THR A 34 14.86 5.14 7.87
CA THR A 34 16.30 5.25 8.06
C THR A 34 16.73 6.70 7.90
N VAL A 35 18.02 6.98 8.04
CA VAL A 35 18.59 8.31 7.73
C VAL A 35 18.41 8.71 6.26
N GLU A 36 18.25 7.73 5.36
CA GLU A 36 18.00 7.94 3.92
C GLU A 36 16.50 8.10 3.60
N GLY A 37 15.64 8.02 4.63
CA GLY A 37 14.19 8.03 4.50
C GLY A 37 13.57 6.64 4.63
N TRP A 38 12.32 6.52 4.17
CA TRP A 38 11.55 5.28 4.25
C TRP A 38 12.02 4.28 3.18
N VAL A 39 12.51 3.12 3.61
CA VAL A 39 13.00 2.05 2.74
C VAL A 39 12.21 0.75 2.92
N PRO A 40 12.04 -0.06 1.86
CA PRO A 40 11.41 -1.37 1.98
C PRO A 40 12.22 -2.34 2.86
N ARG A 41 11.51 -3.15 3.65
CA ARG A 41 12.06 -4.30 4.39
C ARG A 41 11.49 -5.58 3.83
N ASN A 42 12.18 -6.14 2.83
CA ASN A 42 11.72 -7.30 2.09
C ASN A 42 11.67 -8.56 2.97
N ASP A 43 12.61 -8.69 3.90
CA ASP A 43 12.64 -9.73 4.94
C ASP A 43 11.39 -9.69 5.83
N TRP A 44 10.98 -8.49 6.26
CA TRP A 44 9.75 -8.32 7.04
C TRP A 44 8.52 -8.59 6.19
N THR A 45 8.53 -8.15 4.93
CA THR A 45 7.43 -8.35 3.99
C THR A 45 7.20 -9.83 3.73
N GLU A 46 8.28 -10.60 3.50
CA GLU A 46 8.22 -12.05 3.30
C GLU A 46 7.63 -12.76 4.51
N ALA A 47 8.13 -12.43 5.72
CA ALA A 47 7.66 -13.02 6.96
C ALA A 47 6.16 -12.74 7.18
N VAL A 48 5.75 -11.46 7.10
CA VAL A 48 4.33 -11.08 7.25
C VAL A 48 3.46 -11.75 6.18
N CYS A 49 3.92 -11.77 4.92
CA CYS A 49 3.16 -12.37 3.84
C CYS A 49 2.95 -13.87 4.06
N THR A 50 4.01 -14.59 4.42
CA THR A 50 3.98 -16.05 4.58
C THR A 50 3.22 -16.45 5.83
N GLU A 51 3.51 -15.84 6.97
CA GLU A 51 2.94 -16.22 8.27
C GLU A 51 1.46 -15.84 8.38
N ARG A 52 1.06 -14.70 7.80
CA ARG A 52 -0.27 -14.13 8.01
C ARG A 52 -1.20 -14.25 6.81
N TYR A 53 -0.65 -14.21 5.60
CA TYR A 53 -1.43 -14.15 4.36
C TYR A 53 -1.11 -15.29 3.37
N GLY A 54 -0.32 -16.30 3.74
CA GLY A 54 0.14 -17.34 2.80
C GLY A 54 -1.00 -18.11 2.10
N SER A 55 -2.18 -18.19 2.72
CA SER A 55 -3.38 -18.76 2.09
C SER A 55 -3.96 -17.86 0.99
N VAL A 56 -3.87 -16.54 1.12
CA VAL A 56 -4.56 -15.53 0.30
C VAL A 56 -3.64 -14.63 -0.54
N ALA A 57 -2.32 -14.74 -0.38
CA ALA A 57 -1.33 -13.90 -1.03
C ALA A 57 -0.04 -14.67 -1.36
N ASN A 58 0.80 -14.10 -2.22
CA ASN A 58 2.13 -14.60 -2.55
C ASN A 58 3.16 -13.46 -2.42
N PHE A 59 4.36 -13.79 -1.96
CA PHE A 59 5.49 -12.86 -1.96
C PHE A 59 6.22 -12.90 -3.31
N ASP A 60 6.50 -11.73 -3.92
CA ASP A 60 7.20 -11.62 -5.22
C ASP A 60 8.70 -11.31 -5.10
N GLY A 61 9.25 -11.31 -3.88
CA GLY A 61 10.62 -10.84 -3.59
C GLY A 61 10.68 -9.41 -3.03
N VAL A 62 9.60 -8.63 -3.17
CA VAL A 62 9.51 -7.24 -2.68
C VAL A 62 8.19 -6.97 -1.96
N LYS A 63 7.10 -7.58 -2.40
CA LYS A 63 5.72 -7.25 -2.03
C LYS A 63 4.95 -8.52 -1.71
N CYS A 64 4.00 -8.41 -0.79
CA CYS A 64 2.94 -9.37 -0.62
C CYS A 64 1.78 -9.04 -1.56
N ILE A 65 1.54 -9.87 -2.58
CA ILE A 65 0.54 -9.66 -3.62
C ILE A 65 -0.65 -10.58 -3.37
N ARG A 66 -1.86 -10.04 -3.33
CA ARG A 66 -3.08 -10.84 -3.16
C ARG A 66 -3.26 -11.84 -4.32
N LYS A 67 -3.77 -13.02 -4.00
CA LYS A 67 -4.29 -13.97 -5.00
C LYS A 67 -5.61 -13.44 -5.56
N PRO A 68 -5.99 -13.78 -6.81
CA PRO A 68 -7.28 -13.39 -7.37
C PRO A 68 -8.45 -13.74 -6.45
N GLY A 69 -9.42 -12.84 -6.30
CA GLY A 69 -10.61 -13.03 -5.46
C GLY A 69 -10.39 -12.92 -3.96
N ASN A 70 -9.16 -12.61 -3.50
CA ASN A 70 -8.85 -12.44 -2.08
C ASN A 70 -8.55 -10.98 -1.72
N GLU A 71 -8.41 -10.71 -0.42
CA GLU A 71 -8.09 -9.40 0.11
C GLU A 71 -6.94 -9.46 1.13
N ILE A 72 -6.13 -8.42 1.15
CA ILE A 72 -5.15 -8.15 2.20
C ILE A 72 -5.59 -6.83 2.84
N SER A 73 -5.92 -6.86 4.13
CA SER A 73 -6.29 -5.64 4.85
C SER A 73 -5.05 -4.77 5.07
N GLY A 74 -5.09 -3.51 4.63
CA GLY A 74 -3.97 -2.58 4.79
C GLY A 74 -3.65 -2.25 6.24
N ASP A 75 -4.67 -2.04 7.07
CA ASP A 75 -4.49 -1.74 8.50
C ASP A 75 -3.88 -2.94 9.24
N ASP A 76 -4.36 -4.14 8.90
CA ASP A 76 -3.86 -5.37 9.48
C ASP A 76 -2.42 -5.67 9.04
N PHE A 77 -2.10 -5.42 7.77
CA PHE A 77 -0.74 -5.55 7.24
C PHE A 77 0.21 -4.52 7.89
N PHE A 78 -0.24 -3.28 8.06
CA PHE A 78 0.50 -2.24 8.77
C PHE A 78 0.81 -2.70 10.20
N ALA A 79 -0.19 -3.17 10.95
CA ALA A 79 0.00 -3.66 12.31
C ALA A 79 1.00 -4.83 12.36
N ALA A 80 0.95 -5.75 11.40
CA ALA A 80 1.91 -6.86 11.30
C ALA A 80 3.34 -6.36 11.06
N CYS A 81 3.55 -5.43 10.13
CA CYS A 81 4.87 -4.83 9.89
C CYS A 81 5.41 -4.08 11.12
N LYS A 82 4.53 -3.37 11.85
CA LYS A 82 4.90 -2.73 13.11
C LYS A 82 5.37 -3.77 14.12
N LEU A 83 4.63 -4.86 14.28
CA LEU A 83 5.02 -5.94 15.19
C LEU A 83 6.36 -6.55 14.78
N LYS A 84 6.55 -6.88 13.49
CA LYS A 84 7.80 -7.46 13.00
C LYS A 84 9.00 -6.56 13.29
N GLY A 85 8.91 -5.29 12.93
CA GLY A 85 9.98 -4.35 13.26
C GLY A 85 10.20 -4.14 14.75
N ARG A 86 9.19 -4.39 15.61
CA ARG A 86 9.37 -4.35 17.07
C ARG A 86 10.34 -5.43 17.52
N LEU A 87 10.12 -6.64 17.01
CA LEU A 87 10.89 -7.83 17.36
C LEU A 87 12.32 -7.71 16.86
N ASP A 88 12.51 -6.98 15.77
CA ASP A 88 13.82 -6.63 15.20
C ASP A 88 14.48 -5.40 15.88
N GLY A 89 13.86 -4.83 16.92
CA GLY A 89 14.47 -3.81 17.78
C GLY A 89 14.24 -2.35 17.40
N TYR A 90 13.36 -2.06 16.44
CA TYR A 90 13.12 -0.68 15.97
C TYR A 90 12.01 0.04 16.77
N ALA A 91 12.17 1.36 16.91
CA ALA A 91 11.24 2.24 17.60
C ALA A 91 9.92 2.39 16.83
N GLN A 92 8.86 2.83 17.51
CA GLN A 92 7.52 2.89 16.91
C GLN A 92 7.50 3.75 15.65
N TRP A 93 8.02 4.97 15.69
CA TRP A 93 8.02 5.88 14.55
C TRP A 93 8.86 5.40 13.36
N GLU A 94 9.76 4.44 13.55
CA GLU A 94 10.63 3.94 12.49
C GLU A 94 9.94 2.89 11.61
N ARG A 95 8.83 2.31 12.04
CA ARG A 95 8.24 1.14 11.39
C ARG A 95 6.94 1.50 10.71
N GLY A 96 6.67 0.91 9.55
CA GLY A 96 5.42 1.09 8.85
C GLY A 96 5.20 0.07 7.75
N SER A 97 4.25 0.37 6.88
CA SER A 97 3.99 -0.37 5.66
C SER A 97 3.74 0.61 4.52
N GLY A 98 3.95 0.14 3.30
CA GLY A 98 3.58 0.82 2.08
C GLY A 98 2.86 -0.12 1.13
N TYR A 99 2.66 0.36 -0.09
CA TYR A 99 1.88 -0.30 -1.13
C TYR A 99 2.70 -0.41 -2.40
N ARG A 100 2.49 -1.47 -3.18
CA ARG A 100 3.11 -1.62 -4.51
C ARG A 100 4.64 -1.55 -4.52
N GLY A 101 5.30 -1.80 -3.39
CA GLY A 101 6.76 -1.75 -3.25
C GLY A 101 7.31 -0.36 -2.91
N THR A 102 6.46 0.62 -2.60
CA THR A 102 6.90 1.97 -2.18
C THR A 102 6.81 2.11 -0.67
N CYS A 103 7.57 3.07 -0.12
CA CYS A 103 7.51 3.46 1.27
C CYS A 103 7.47 5.00 1.32
N SER A 104 6.42 5.57 1.90
CA SER A 104 6.16 7.03 1.89
C SER A 104 5.30 7.43 3.08
#